data_AF-A0A1S8WQ57-F1
#
_entry.id   AF-A0A1S8WQ57-F1
#
_cell.length_a   1.000
_cell.length_b   1.000
_cell.length_c   1.000
_cell.angle_alpha   90.00
_cell.angle_beta   90.00
_cell.angle_gamma   90.00
#
_symmetry.space_group_name_H-M   'P 1'
#
loop_
_entity.id
_entity.type
_entity.pdbx_description
1 polymer ?
#
loop_
_entity_poly.entity_id
_entity_poly.type
_entity_poly.pdbx_seq_one_letter_code
_entity_poly.pdbx_strand_id
1 'polypeptide(L)'
;MIAQLWEEPGGSLTADKASGAMGLLVMLGVGRTAPGAPGGGHFTGHQAPGGKPPGAEPSRMVTQLPYNRFIQPMEKCDAVLTDLINELQPDPWPVPQGKRPLRSVGTALSITVGLLEAAYPNTGARIMLFLGGPCTQGPGMVVDDDVKNVIRSHHDIEKDNCKYMRKAMKHYEALANRAAQNFHVVDIFSCSLDQTGLHELRFLCNYTGGFMVMGDSFASSLFQQTYRRVFNKDAQGHFLMGFAGQMEVKTSRELKVSGCIGPCFSANIKTSNTGDQEIGIGHTSVWRLNGFTPGTTLAIYFEVAGSVSGPTQMPPGGRGYVQFITQYQQANGQRKLRVTTACRNWVDSSTQLPHMICGFDQEAATALIARMAMFRAETADSADVLRWLDRQLIRLCHKFGDYRKDDPASFRLPDEFSFFPQFMFHMRRSQFLQVFNNSPDETAYYRHVLNKEDCSNSLLMIQPSLTSFNLDGTEEPVLLDTSSLQPERVLLMDSFFHILIYQGDTIAKWRKAGYL
;
A
#
# COMPACT_ATOMS: atom_id res chain seq x y z
N MET A 1 28.31 6.23 0.97
CA MET A 1 29.65 5.99 1.55
C MET A 1 30.09 4.52 1.58
N ILE A 2 29.22 3.49 1.60
CA ILE A 2 29.66 2.08 1.48
C ILE A 2 29.98 1.65 0.03
N ALA A 3 29.55 2.42 -0.98
CA ALA A 3 29.81 2.13 -2.39
C ALA A 3 31.20 2.58 -2.90
N GLN A 4 32.07 3.15 -2.05
CA GLN A 4 33.25 3.90 -2.49
C GLN A 4 34.61 3.21 -2.24
N LEU A 5 34.63 1.92 -1.85
CA LEU A 5 35.89 1.23 -1.49
C LEU A 5 36.13 -0.12 -2.19
N TRP A 6 35.56 -0.37 -3.37
CA TRP A 6 35.71 -1.69 -4.01
C TRP A 6 36.04 -1.63 -5.49
N GLU A 7 37.27 -1.24 -5.81
CA GLU A 7 37.97 -1.68 -7.03
C GLU A 7 39.46 -1.90 -6.71
N GLU A 8 39.89 -3.16 -6.65
CA GLU A 8 41.29 -3.51 -6.93
C GLU A 8 41.44 -3.77 -8.44
N PRO A 9 42.56 -3.36 -9.06
CA PRO A 9 42.77 -3.52 -10.49
C PRO A 9 43.20 -4.95 -10.81
N GLY A 10 42.31 -5.72 -11.45
CA GLY A 10 42.65 -6.96 -12.14
C GLY A 10 42.06 -8.22 -11.53
N GLY A 11 40.88 -8.60 -12.00
CA GLY A 11 40.31 -9.93 -11.72
C GLY A 11 38.87 -10.03 -12.22
N SER A 12 38.66 -10.60 -13.41
CA SER A 12 37.33 -10.88 -13.92
C SER A 12 36.64 -11.96 -13.06
N LEU A 13 35.68 -11.57 -12.23
CA LEU A 13 34.75 -12.48 -11.58
C LEU A 13 33.34 -12.21 -12.13
N THR A 14 32.85 -13.16 -12.91
CA THR A 14 31.50 -13.17 -13.49
C THR A 14 30.44 -13.13 -12.39
N ALA A 15 29.46 -12.22 -12.54
CA ALA A 15 28.44 -11.83 -11.56
C ALA A 15 27.48 -12.93 -11.06
N ASP A 16 27.58 -14.16 -11.56
CA ASP A 16 26.63 -15.24 -11.25
C ASP A 16 26.87 -15.94 -9.89
N LYS A 17 28.01 -15.74 -9.22
CA LYS A 17 28.33 -16.42 -7.94
C LYS A 17 28.07 -15.61 -6.66
N ALA A 18 27.62 -14.36 -6.74
CA ALA A 18 27.37 -13.48 -5.58
C ALA A 18 25.88 -13.39 -5.16
N SER A 19 25.01 -14.25 -5.69
CA SER A 19 23.54 -14.17 -5.51
C SER A 19 23.00 -14.84 -4.24
N GLY A 20 23.87 -15.41 -3.38
CA GLY A 20 23.47 -16.03 -2.12
C GLY A 20 23.78 -15.13 -0.93
N ALA A 21 22.86 -15.01 0.04
CA ALA A 21 23.06 -14.30 1.30
C ALA A 21 24.38 -14.67 2.01
N MET A 22 24.87 -15.91 1.81
CA MET A 22 26.12 -16.40 2.36
C MET A 22 27.38 -15.69 1.81
N GLY A 23 27.40 -15.26 0.55
CA GLY A 23 28.56 -14.57 -0.03
C GLY A 23 28.76 -13.16 0.54
N LEU A 24 27.63 -12.46 0.79
CA LEU A 24 27.61 -11.12 1.41
C LEU A 24 27.97 -11.15 2.90
N LEU A 25 27.54 -12.15 3.67
CA LEU A 25 27.90 -12.29 5.09
C LEU A 25 29.41 -12.46 5.32
N VAL A 26 30.05 -13.26 4.48
CA VAL A 26 31.51 -13.52 4.55
C VAL A 26 32.29 -12.25 4.20
N MET A 27 31.85 -11.49 3.18
CA MET A 27 32.48 -10.23 2.79
C MET A 27 32.29 -9.10 3.82
N LEU A 28 31.16 -9.04 4.54
CA LEU A 28 30.88 -8.02 5.55
C LEU A 28 31.44 -8.35 6.95
N GLY A 29 32.08 -9.52 7.11
CA GLY A 29 32.61 -10.00 8.39
C GLY A 29 31.53 -10.18 9.46
N VAL A 30 30.27 -10.42 9.06
CA VAL A 30 29.14 -10.68 9.97
C VAL A 30 29.09 -12.20 10.18
N GLY A 31 29.83 -12.70 11.16
CA GLY A 31 29.81 -14.12 11.53
C GLY A 31 28.52 -14.51 12.25
N ARG A 32 27.90 -15.63 11.86
CA ARG A 32 26.81 -16.25 12.64
C ARG A 32 27.39 -16.97 13.87
N THR A 33 26.85 -16.68 15.05
CA THR A 33 26.77 -17.68 16.12
C THR A 33 25.70 -18.71 15.73
N ALA A 34 25.99 -19.99 15.92
CA ALA A 34 25.21 -21.11 15.38
C ALA A 34 23.72 -21.11 15.81
N PRO A 35 22.78 -21.55 14.96
CA PRO A 35 21.38 -21.67 15.35
C PRO A 35 21.14 -22.97 16.14
N GLY A 36 20.63 -22.83 17.36
CA GLY A 36 19.92 -23.92 18.04
C GLY A 36 18.65 -24.27 17.27
N ALA A 37 18.38 -25.58 17.13
CA ALA A 37 17.29 -26.14 16.35
C ALA A 37 15.91 -25.52 16.69
N PRO A 38 15.03 -25.30 15.71
CA PRO A 38 13.67 -24.86 15.97
C PRO A 38 12.83 -26.04 16.49
N GLY A 39 12.53 -26.03 17.79
CA GLY A 39 11.54 -26.92 18.38
C GLY A 39 10.14 -26.58 17.85
N GLY A 40 9.59 -27.48 17.03
CA GLY A 40 8.19 -27.44 16.62
C GLY A 40 7.28 -27.73 17.80
N GLY A 41 6.65 -26.68 18.34
CA GLY A 41 5.58 -26.82 19.33
C GLY A 41 4.26 -27.13 18.64
N HIS A 42 3.90 -28.41 18.56
CA HIS A 42 2.52 -28.86 18.40
C HIS A 42 1.72 -28.48 19.67
N PHE A 43 0.60 -27.77 19.51
CA PHE A 43 -0.36 -27.57 20.59
C PHE A 43 -1.61 -28.43 20.33
N THR A 44 -1.73 -29.51 21.09
CA THR A 44 -2.94 -30.34 21.21
C THR A 44 -3.31 -30.50 22.69
N GLY A 45 -4.60 -30.35 23.01
CA GLY A 45 -5.24 -31.09 24.11
C GLY A 45 -5.49 -30.34 25.42
N HIS A 46 -6.77 -30.28 25.80
CA HIS A 46 -7.31 -29.86 27.10
C HIS A 46 -6.76 -30.65 28.31
N GLN A 47 -6.56 -29.95 29.43
CA GLN A 47 -6.84 -30.50 30.78
C GLN A 47 -7.11 -29.39 31.81
N ALA A 48 -8.02 -29.70 32.74
CA ALA A 48 -8.64 -28.83 33.75
C ALA A 48 -7.69 -28.48 34.95
N PRO A 49 -8.08 -27.57 35.87
CA PRO A 49 -7.15 -26.74 36.62
C PRO A 49 -6.78 -27.30 38.01
N GLY A 50 -5.51 -27.15 38.40
CA GLY A 50 -5.01 -27.37 39.76
C GLY A 50 -4.04 -26.24 40.14
N GLY A 51 -4.34 -25.53 41.22
CA GLY A 51 -3.74 -24.24 41.57
C GLY A 51 -2.32 -24.31 42.16
N LYS A 52 -1.56 -23.23 41.93
CA LYS A 52 -0.37 -22.80 42.70
C LYS A 52 -0.36 -21.26 42.81
N PRO A 53 0.21 -20.70 43.89
CA PRO A 53 -0.05 -19.33 44.35
C PRO A 53 0.65 -18.24 43.52
N PRO A 54 0.18 -16.98 43.59
CA PRO A 54 0.68 -15.87 42.79
C PRO A 54 1.90 -15.22 43.47
N GLY A 55 3.03 -15.14 42.77
CA GLY A 55 4.22 -14.51 43.33
C GLY A 55 5.48 -14.70 42.50
N ALA A 56 5.42 -14.32 41.22
CA ALA A 56 6.61 -14.02 40.43
C ALA A 56 6.18 -13.10 39.28
N GLU A 57 6.51 -11.82 39.39
CA GLU A 57 6.47 -10.93 38.23
C GLU A 57 7.38 -11.53 37.15
N PRO A 58 6.92 -11.69 35.90
CA PRO A 58 7.80 -12.15 34.84
C PRO A 58 8.88 -11.08 34.65
N SER A 59 10.13 -11.44 34.98
CA SER A 59 11.30 -10.64 34.69
C SER A 59 11.24 -10.24 33.22
N ARG A 60 11.12 -8.94 32.93
CA ARG A 60 11.26 -8.41 31.57
C ARG A 60 12.68 -8.69 31.11
N MET A 61 12.90 -9.85 30.49
CA MET A 61 14.09 -10.10 29.71
C MET A 61 14.04 -9.16 28.51
N VAL A 62 14.65 -7.98 28.66
CA VAL A 62 15.00 -7.14 27.53
C VAL A 62 16.01 -7.94 26.74
N THR A 63 15.57 -8.55 25.65
CA THR A 63 16.44 -9.27 24.72
C THR A 63 17.38 -8.22 24.14
N GLN A 64 18.62 -8.17 24.64
CA GLN A 64 19.61 -7.25 24.08
C GLN A 64 19.85 -7.66 22.62
N LEU A 65 19.61 -6.71 21.71
CA LEU A 65 19.86 -6.90 20.28
C LEU A 65 21.36 -7.19 20.09
N PRO A 66 21.73 -8.15 19.22
CA PRO A 66 23.13 -8.47 18.96
C PRO A 66 23.88 -7.23 18.47
N TYR A 67 25.11 -7.04 18.96
CA TYR A 67 25.97 -5.94 18.53
C TYR A 67 26.28 -6.06 17.03
N ASN A 68 26.07 -4.98 16.26
CA ASN A 68 26.38 -4.91 14.85
C ASN A 68 27.21 -3.67 14.54
N ARG A 69 28.28 -3.80 13.76
CA ARG A 69 29.17 -2.66 13.44
C ARG A 69 28.50 -1.56 12.62
N PHE A 70 27.55 -1.90 11.76
CA PHE A 70 26.90 -0.97 10.81
C PHE A 70 25.61 -0.35 11.35
N ILE A 71 25.02 -0.93 12.40
CA ILE A 71 23.76 -0.49 12.99
C ILE A 71 24.03 -0.22 14.47
N GLN A 72 24.17 1.06 14.81
CA GLN A 72 24.49 1.53 16.16
C GLN A 72 23.30 2.26 16.78
N PRO A 73 23.17 2.28 18.12
CA PRO A 73 22.22 3.13 18.81
C PRO A 73 22.47 4.62 18.52
N MET A 74 21.41 5.38 18.18
CA MET A 74 21.50 6.81 17.83
C MET A 74 22.26 7.62 18.89
N GLU A 75 21.98 7.40 20.18
CA GLU A 75 22.63 8.09 21.31
C GLU A 75 24.17 7.99 21.29
N LYS A 76 24.74 6.96 20.64
CA LYS A 76 26.19 6.74 20.56
C LYS A 76 26.83 7.35 19.32
N CYS A 77 26.06 7.61 18.26
CA CYS A 77 26.58 8.05 16.97
C CYS A 77 25.92 9.32 16.40
N ASP A 78 25.03 9.97 17.14
CA ASP A 78 24.23 11.13 16.68
C ASP A 78 25.08 12.26 16.08
N ALA A 79 26.11 12.72 16.80
CA ALA A 79 27.01 13.76 16.33
C ALA A 79 27.75 13.33 15.05
N VAL A 80 28.37 12.15 15.08
CA VAL A 80 29.13 11.60 13.94
C VAL A 80 28.23 11.41 12.71
N LEU A 81 27.00 10.93 12.90
CA LEU A 81 26.04 10.74 11.82
C LEU A 81 25.59 12.08 11.23
N THR A 82 25.36 13.08 12.08
CA THR A 82 24.99 14.44 11.65
C THR A 82 26.10 15.07 10.82
N ASP A 83 27.34 14.98 11.28
CA ASP A 83 28.51 15.50 10.54
C ASP A 83 28.66 14.77 9.19
N LEU A 84 28.57 13.45 9.17
CA LEU A 84 28.63 12.67 7.93
C LEU A 84 27.53 13.04 6.94
N ILE A 85 26.30 13.28 7.40
CA ILE A 85 25.20 13.71 6.54
C ILE A 85 25.45 15.11 5.98
N ASN A 86 25.98 16.04 6.79
CA ASN A 86 26.29 17.40 6.36
C ASN A 86 27.45 17.45 5.35
N GLU A 87 28.38 16.49 5.45
CA GLU A 87 29.53 16.38 4.55
C GLU A 87 29.23 15.64 3.23
N LEU A 88 28.08 14.97 3.11
CA LEU A 88 27.70 14.25 1.89
C LEU A 88 27.76 15.16 0.66
N GLN A 89 28.57 14.76 -0.31
CA GLN A 89 28.70 15.44 -1.59
C GLN A 89 27.97 14.66 -2.71
N PRO A 90 27.68 15.33 -3.84
CA PRO A 90 27.30 14.64 -5.06
C PRO A 90 28.30 13.55 -5.45
N ASP A 91 27.83 12.55 -6.19
CA ASP A 91 28.67 11.49 -6.73
C ASP A 91 29.81 12.10 -7.58
N PRO A 92 31.10 11.83 -7.29
CA PRO A 92 32.22 12.51 -7.92
C PRO A 92 32.45 12.12 -9.38
N TRP A 93 31.81 11.05 -9.86
CA TRP A 93 32.00 10.56 -11.23
C TRP A 93 31.42 11.55 -12.25
N PRO A 94 32.22 12.04 -13.22
CA PRO A 94 31.74 12.96 -14.23
C PRO A 94 30.71 12.28 -15.13
N VAL A 95 29.62 13.00 -15.45
CA VAL A 95 28.59 12.51 -16.35
C VAL A 95 28.85 13.07 -17.75
N PRO A 96 29.17 12.23 -18.76
CA PRO A 96 29.40 12.70 -20.11
C PRO A 96 28.18 13.39 -20.73
N GLN A 97 28.41 14.25 -21.71
CA GLN A 97 27.31 14.91 -22.43
C GLN A 97 26.39 13.86 -23.10
N GLY A 98 25.07 14.05 -22.95
CA GLY A 98 24.08 13.12 -23.48
C GLY A 98 23.93 11.83 -22.68
N LYS A 99 24.57 11.74 -21.51
CA LYS A 99 24.43 10.61 -20.58
C LYS A 99 23.71 10.99 -19.29
N ARG A 100 23.06 10.00 -18.67
CA ARG A 100 22.52 10.05 -17.31
C ARG A 100 23.61 9.61 -16.32
N PRO A 101 23.53 10.03 -15.05
CA PRO A 101 24.38 9.48 -14.00
C PRO A 101 24.20 7.96 -13.88
N LEU A 102 25.28 7.24 -13.57
CA LEU A 102 25.24 5.81 -13.30
C LEU A 102 24.74 5.55 -11.88
N ARG A 103 23.55 4.95 -11.76
CA ARG A 103 22.89 4.73 -10.48
C ARG A 103 22.54 3.27 -10.27
N SER A 104 23.14 2.70 -9.23
CA SER A 104 23.02 1.28 -8.86
C SER A 104 22.00 1.06 -7.73
N VAL A 105 20.75 1.49 -7.95
CA VAL A 105 19.67 1.42 -6.92
C VAL A 105 19.40 -0.01 -6.48
N GLY A 106 19.26 -0.95 -7.41
CA GLY A 106 18.96 -2.35 -7.08
C GLY A 106 20.08 -3.02 -6.29
N THR A 107 21.34 -2.75 -6.63
CA THR A 107 22.50 -3.22 -5.86
C THR A 107 22.49 -2.66 -4.43
N ALA A 108 22.27 -1.35 -4.27
CA ALA A 108 22.21 -0.70 -2.96
C ALA A 108 21.12 -1.34 -2.07
N LEU A 109 19.91 -1.52 -2.62
CA LEU A 109 18.82 -2.17 -1.91
C LEU A 109 19.12 -3.64 -1.58
N SER A 110 19.73 -4.39 -2.50
CA SER A 110 20.10 -5.79 -2.26
C SER A 110 21.08 -5.94 -1.09
N ILE A 111 22.06 -5.02 -0.99
CA ILE A 111 23.01 -4.96 0.13
C ILE A 111 22.27 -4.62 1.42
N THR A 112 21.43 -3.59 1.44
CA THR A 112 20.72 -3.16 2.66
C THR A 112 19.74 -4.22 3.16
N VAL A 113 18.95 -4.83 2.28
CA VAL A 113 18.06 -5.94 2.62
C VAL A 113 18.86 -7.12 3.15
N GLY A 114 19.98 -7.49 2.49
CA GLY A 114 20.85 -8.58 2.95
C GLY A 114 21.50 -8.31 4.31
N LEU A 115 21.92 -7.07 4.57
CA LEU A 115 22.49 -6.66 5.85
C LEU A 115 21.47 -6.80 6.99
N LEU A 116 20.25 -6.28 6.81
CA LEU A 116 19.19 -6.37 7.82
C LEU A 116 18.71 -7.81 8.01
N GLU A 117 18.58 -8.58 6.94
CA GLU A 117 18.24 -10.00 6.99
C GLU A 117 19.27 -10.81 7.79
N ALA A 118 20.55 -10.47 7.68
CA ALA A 118 21.63 -11.13 8.42
C ALA A 118 21.72 -10.67 9.89
N ALA A 119 21.57 -9.36 10.13
CA ALA A 119 21.80 -8.74 11.43
C ALA A 119 20.59 -8.82 12.36
N TYR A 120 19.39 -8.52 11.83
CA TYR A 120 18.16 -8.35 12.58
C TYR A 120 16.96 -8.93 11.84
N PRO A 121 16.92 -10.26 11.62
CA PRO A 121 15.75 -10.91 11.02
C PRO A 121 14.56 -10.88 11.98
N ASN A 122 13.36 -10.84 11.42
CA ASN A 122 12.08 -10.95 12.14
C ASN A 122 11.83 -9.89 13.23
N THR A 123 12.37 -8.69 13.06
CA THR A 123 12.13 -7.55 13.95
C THR A 123 11.81 -6.32 13.11
N GLY A 124 11.09 -5.36 13.70
CA GLY A 124 10.78 -4.11 13.02
C GLY A 124 12.04 -3.36 12.60
N ALA A 125 12.21 -3.16 11.30
CA ALA A 125 13.26 -2.32 10.72
C ALA A 125 12.72 -1.56 9.52
N ARG A 126 13.28 -0.39 9.22
CA ARG A 126 12.81 0.51 8.16
C ARG A 126 13.97 0.93 7.27
N ILE A 127 13.90 0.55 5.99
CA ILE A 127 14.78 0.99 4.93
C ILE A 127 14.14 2.21 4.28
N MET A 128 14.83 3.36 4.28
CA MET A 128 14.35 4.59 3.65
C MET A 128 15.20 4.88 2.42
N LEU A 129 14.62 4.68 1.23
CA LEU A 129 15.29 4.92 -0.05
C LEU A 129 14.96 6.32 -0.58
N PHE A 130 15.98 7.14 -0.82
CA PHE A 130 15.84 8.47 -1.44
C PHE A 130 16.33 8.42 -2.88
N LEU A 131 15.46 8.71 -3.85
CA LEU A 131 15.72 8.63 -5.29
C LEU A 131 15.61 9.99 -5.97
N GLY A 132 16.69 10.44 -6.61
CA GLY A 132 16.70 11.62 -7.48
C GLY A 132 16.66 11.32 -8.98
N GLY A 133 15.97 10.25 -9.43
CA GLY A 133 16.13 9.66 -10.79
C GLY A 133 16.16 8.11 -10.85
N PRO A 134 16.19 7.51 -12.05
CA PRO A 134 16.06 6.07 -12.24
C PRO A 134 17.34 5.26 -11.99
N CYS A 135 17.20 3.94 -11.81
CA CYS A 135 18.31 3.00 -11.78
C CYS A 135 18.86 2.81 -13.21
N THR A 136 20.14 3.13 -13.44
CA THR A 136 20.78 3.11 -14.78
C THR A 136 21.91 2.10 -14.91
N GLN A 137 22.24 1.39 -13.83
CA GLN A 137 23.29 0.37 -13.83
C GLN A 137 22.94 -0.78 -12.88
N GLY A 138 23.36 -1.99 -13.24
CA GLY A 138 23.26 -3.17 -12.39
C GLY A 138 21.87 -3.83 -12.36
N PRO A 139 21.64 -4.77 -11.43
CA PRO A 139 20.33 -5.37 -11.22
C PRO A 139 19.29 -4.31 -10.88
N GLY A 140 18.08 -4.43 -11.43
CA GLY A 140 17.02 -3.45 -11.23
C GLY A 140 17.08 -2.23 -12.16
N MET A 141 17.97 -2.21 -13.17
CA MET A 141 18.05 -1.12 -14.15
C MET A 141 16.69 -0.87 -14.84
N VAL A 142 16.27 0.38 -14.90
CA VAL A 142 14.97 0.85 -15.44
C VAL A 142 15.14 1.44 -16.85
N VAL A 143 16.26 2.12 -17.08
CA VAL A 143 16.67 2.72 -18.35
C VAL A 143 18.20 2.69 -18.42
N ASP A 144 18.81 2.75 -19.59
CA ASP A 144 20.26 2.92 -19.68
C ASP A 144 20.69 4.39 -19.52
N ASP A 145 21.99 4.60 -19.55
CA ASP A 145 22.61 5.90 -19.37
C ASP A 145 22.48 6.80 -20.60
N ASP A 146 22.12 6.32 -21.80
CA ASP A 146 21.99 7.18 -22.98
C ASP A 146 20.66 7.95 -22.95
N VAL A 147 20.73 9.29 -22.88
CA VAL A 147 19.55 10.16 -22.81
C VAL A 147 18.65 10.02 -24.04
N LYS A 148 19.19 9.56 -25.18
CA LYS A 148 18.39 9.27 -26.39
C LYS A 148 17.35 8.18 -26.14
N ASN A 149 17.65 7.23 -25.26
CA ASN A 149 16.70 6.21 -24.85
C ASN A 149 15.81 6.82 -23.77
N VAL A 150 14.54 7.04 -24.10
CA VAL A 150 13.55 7.59 -23.18
C VAL A 150 13.10 6.56 -22.15
N ILE A 151 12.68 7.03 -20.98
CA ILE A 151 12.08 6.16 -19.96
C ILE A 151 10.71 5.69 -20.47
N ARG A 152 10.39 4.41 -20.23
CA ARG A 152 9.13 3.80 -20.70
C ARG A 152 7.89 4.62 -20.33
N SER A 153 6.94 4.64 -21.26
CA SER A 153 5.57 5.16 -21.09
C SER A 153 4.55 4.02 -21.02
N HIS A 154 3.28 4.32 -20.69
CA HIS A 154 2.21 3.31 -20.79
C HIS A 154 2.03 2.76 -22.21
N HIS A 155 2.30 3.59 -23.23
CA HIS A 155 2.26 3.16 -24.62
C HIS A 155 3.33 2.11 -24.94
N ASP A 156 4.53 2.28 -24.40
CA ASP A 156 5.61 1.30 -24.56
C ASP A 156 5.28 -0.01 -23.83
N ILE A 157 4.60 0.07 -22.67
CA ILE A 157 4.16 -1.11 -21.91
C ILE A 157 3.10 -1.89 -22.70
N GLU A 158 2.10 -1.19 -23.25
CA GLU A 158 1.02 -1.79 -24.05
C GLU A 158 1.56 -2.49 -25.31
N LYS A 159 2.55 -1.89 -25.97
CA LYS A 159 3.22 -2.45 -27.15
C LYS A 159 4.32 -3.46 -26.82
N ASP A 160 4.52 -3.78 -25.54
CA ASP A 160 5.60 -4.63 -25.04
C ASP A 160 7.02 -4.18 -25.47
N ASN A 161 7.20 -2.89 -25.69
CA ASN A 161 8.46 -2.26 -26.10
C ASN A 161 9.30 -1.78 -24.89
N CYS A 162 9.38 -2.61 -23.84
CA CYS A 162 10.01 -2.25 -22.58
C CYS A 162 11.22 -3.15 -22.27
N LYS A 163 12.40 -2.78 -22.79
CA LYS A 163 13.65 -3.57 -22.71
C LYS A 163 14.03 -4.01 -21.29
N TYR A 164 13.84 -3.14 -20.29
CA TYR A 164 14.37 -3.33 -18.94
C TYR A 164 13.31 -3.73 -17.90
N MET A 165 12.05 -3.32 -18.11
CA MET A 165 10.97 -3.35 -17.10
C MET A 165 10.79 -4.73 -16.45
N ARG A 166 10.60 -5.81 -17.23
CA ARG A 166 10.33 -7.15 -16.68
C ARG A 166 11.45 -7.66 -15.78
N LYS A 167 12.71 -7.41 -16.17
CA LYS A 167 13.89 -7.82 -15.38
C LYS A 167 13.99 -7.01 -14.09
N ALA A 168 13.71 -5.72 -14.15
CA ALA A 168 13.70 -4.85 -12.98
C ALA A 168 12.57 -5.20 -12.00
N MET A 169 11.34 -5.40 -12.48
CA MET A 169 10.20 -5.84 -11.66
C MET A 169 10.52 -7.14 -10.93
N LYS A 170 11.04 -8.16 -11.63
CA LYS A 170 11.43 -9.43 -11.02
C LYS A 170 12.49 -9.25 -9.93
N HIS A 171 13.46 -8.37 -10.14
CA HIS A 171 14.49 -8.08 -9.16
C HIS A 171 13.93 -7.41 -7.90
N TYR A 172 13.14 -6.35 -8.06
CA TYR A 172 12.57 -5.61 -6.93
C TYR A 172 11.49 -6.39 -6.20
N GLU A 173 10.70 -7.20 -6.90
CA GLU A 173 9.76 -8.11 -6.27
C GLU A 173 10.48 -9.17 -5.42
N ALA A 174 11.61 -9.71 -5.88
CA ALA A 174 12.42 -10.65 -5.08
C ALA A 174 12.98 -9.99 -3.81
N LEU A 175 13.42 -8.73 -3.89
CA LEU A 175 13.85 -7.96 -2.72
C LEU A 175 12.69 -7.66 -1.78
N ALA A 176 11.53 -7.30 -2.31
CA ALA A 176 10.32 -7.06 -1.53
C ALA A 176 9.89 -8.31 -0.76
N ASN A 177 9.91 -9.49 -1.40
CA ASN A 177 9.64 -10.77 -0.73
C ASN A 177 10.61 -11.04 0.44
N ARG A 178 11.91 -10.80 0.25
CA ARG A 178 12.93 -10.99 1.30
C ARG A 178 12.72 -10.04 2.48
N ALA A 179 12.47 -8.75 2.20
CA ALA A 179 12.16 -7.77 3.24
C ALA A 179 10.84 -8.11 3.96
N ALA A 180 9.81 -8.47 3.19
CA ALA A 180 8.49 -8.86 3.67
C ALA A 180 8.57 -10.04 4.66
N GLN A 181 9.29 -11.09 4.28
CA GLN A 181 9.49 -12.30 5.09
C GLN A 181 10.20 -12.02 6.42
N ASN A 182 11.04 -10.99 6.49
CA ASN A 182 11.83 -10.64 7.67
C ASN A 182 11.22 -9.50 8.51
N PHE A 183 9.98 -9.07 8.23
CA PHE A 183 9.31 -7.96 8.90
C PHE A 183 10.00 -6.58 8.71
N HIS A 184 10.78 -6.42 7.65
CA HIS A 184 11.40 -5.15 7.29
C HIS A 184 10.48 -4.33 6.37
N VAL A 185 10.53 -3.01 6.53
CA VAL A 185 9.76 -2.02 5.78
C VAL A 185 10.66 -1.34 4.78
N VAL A 186 10.17 -1.05 3.57
CA VAL A 186 10.90 -0.30 2.55
C VAL A 186 10.08 0.89 2.09
N ASP A 187 10.54 2.09 2.42
CA ASP A 187 10.02 3.35 1.90
C ASP A 187 10.77 3.80 0.66
N ILE A 188 10.07 4.47 -0.23
CA ILE A 188 10.62 5.13 -1.39
C ILE A 188 10.20 6.60 -1.37
N PHE A 189 11.19 7.47 -1.23
CA PHE A 189 11.08 8.91 -1.36
C PHE A 189 11.68 9.31 -2.71
N SER A 190 10.83 9.47 -3.71
CA SER A 190 11.22 9.81 -5.07
C SER A 190 11.01 11.30 -5.34
N CYS A 191 12.08 12.01 -5.66
CA CYS A 191 12.03 13.42 -6.05
C CYS A 191 12.86 13.66 -7.32
N SER A 192 12.19 13.85 -8.45
CA SER A 192 12.82 14.00 -9.76
C SER A 192 11.85 14.64 -10.73
N LEU A 193 12.35 15.43 -11.69
CA LEU A 193 11.53 16.04 -12.75
C LEU A 193 11.04 15.03 -13.79
N ASP A 194 11.67 13.86 -13.85
CA ASP A 194 11.30 12.73 -14.71
C ASP A 194 11.16 11.46 -13.85
N GLN A 195 10.63 10.40 -14.43
CA GLN A 195 10.35 9.13 -13.77
C GLN A 195 11.61 8.52 -13.11
N THR A 196 11.38 7.76 -12.04
CA THR A 196 12.44 7.13 -11.21
C THR A 196 12.38 5.61 -11.18
N GLY A 197 11.33 5.03 -11.77
CA GLY A 197 11.09 3.59 -11.74
C GLY A 197 10.15 3.15 -10.62
N LEU A 198 9.32 4.05 -10.07
CA LEU A 198 8.32 3.70 -9.06
C LEU A 198 7.44 2.54 -9.52
N HIS A 199 7.14 2.46 -10.82
CA HIS A 199 6.42 1.32 -11.37
C HIS A 199 7.11 -0.01 -11.03
N GLU A 200 8.41 -0.17 -11.29
CA GLU A 200 9.14 -1.41 -11.00
C GLU A 200 9.45 -1.60 -9.52
N LEU A 201 9.64 -0.51 -8.78
CA LEU A 201 9.97 -0.52 -7.36
C LEU A 201 8.75 -0.76 -6.45
N ARG A 202 7.52 -0.62 -6.96
CA ARG A 202 6.26 -0.59 -6.18
C ARG A 202 6.09 -1.74 -5.19
N PHE A 203 6.58 -2.94 -5.52
CA PHE A 203 6.49 -4.12 -4.68
C PHE A 203 7.11 -3.90 -3.30
N LEU A 204 8.20 -3.11 -3.23
CA LEU A 204 8.92 -2.81 -2.00
C LEU A 204 7.99 -2.14 -0.97
N CYS A 205 7.22 -1.13 -1.39
CA CYS A 205 6.27 -0.46 -0.52
C CYS A 205 4.99 -1.29 -0.34
N ASN A 206 4.45 -1.87 -1.42
CA ASN A 206 3.18 -2.58 -1.38
C ASN A 206 3.23 -3.83 -0.50
N TYR A 207 4.30 -4.62 -0.53
CA TYR A 207 4.40 -5.84 0.28
C TYR A 207 4.77 -5.55 1.73
N THR A 208 5.47 -4.44 1.99
CA THR A 208 6.00 -4.13 3.32
C THR A 208 5.24 -3.02 4.07
N GLY A 209 4.27 -2.37 3.43
CA GLY A 209 3.53 -1.24 3.98
C GLY A 209 4.36 0.03 4.16
N GLY A 210 5.48 0.13 3.45
CA GLY A 210 6.27 1.35 3.37
C GLY A 210 5.54 2.51 2.69
N PHE A 211 6.08 3.71 2.84
CA PHE A 211 5.60 4.90 2.15
C PHE A 211 6.17 4.96 0.74
N MET A 212 5.32 5.26 -0.24
CA MET A 212 5.74 5.73 -1.56
C MET A 212 5.42 7.23 -1.65
N VAL A 213 6.44 8.06 -1.75
CA VAL A 213 6.33 9.52 -1.89
C VAL A 213 6.92 9.92 -3.23
N MET A 214 6.21 10.77 -3.96
CA MET A 214 6.60 11.31 -5.25
C MET A 214 6.57 12.83 -5.19
N GLY A 215 7.54 13.49 -5.83
CA GLY A 215 7.59 14.93 -5.99
C GLY A 215 8.69 15.35 -6.98
N ASP A 216 8.87 16.65 -7.18
CA ASP A 216 9.83 17.14 -8.17
C ASP A 216 11.23 17.35 -7.58
N SER A 217 11.29 17.70 -6.29
CA SER A 217 12.54 18.05 -5.60
C SER A 217 12.44 17.85 -4.09
N PHE A 218 13.52 17.33 -3.51
CA PHE A 218 13.71 17.21 -2.06
C PHE A 218 13.76 18.57 -1.35
N ALA A 219 14.05 19.66 -2.07
CA ALA A 219 14.06 21.01 -1.52
C ALA A 219 12.64 21.60 -1.38
N SER A 220 11.62 20.98 -1.97
CA SER A 220 10.25 21.49 -1.92
C SER A 220 9.67 21.46 -0.50
N SER A 221 8.85 22.46 -0.17
CA SER A 221 8.10 22.48 1.10
C SER A 221 7.18 21.27 1.22
N LEU A 222 6.59 20.83 0.09
CA LEU A 222 5.75 19.64 0.01
C LEU A 222 6.50 18.39 0.49
N PHE A 223 7.70 18.13 -0.04
CA PHE A 223 8.50 16.98 0.39
C PHE A 223 8.90 17.10 1.87
N GLN A 224 9.45 18.25 2.28
CA GLN A 224 9.94 18.44 3.64
C GLN A 224 8.83 18.25 4.70
N GLN A 225 7.63 18.76 4.43
CA GLN A 225 6.48 18.56 5.32
C GLN A 225 6.00 17.12 5.31
N THR A 226 5.93 16.48 4.14
CA THR A 226 5.53 15.07 4.01
C THR A 226 6.50 14.14 4.74
N TYR A 227 7.80 14.36 4.58
CA TYR A 227 8.83 13.58 5.25
C TYR A 227 8.78 13.75 6.77
N ARG A 228 8.53 14.96 7.30
CA ARG A 228 8.34 15.17 8.75
C ARG A 228 7.13 14.38 9.28
N ARG A 229 6.04 14.29 8.52
CA ARG A 229 4.82 13.57 8.93
C ARG A 229 5.05 12.06 9.13
N VAL A 230 6.04 11.46 8.47
CA VAL A 230 6.46 10.07 8.68
C VAL A 230 6.80 9.80 10.15
N PHE A 231 7.36 10.80 10.84
CA PHE A 231 7.81 10.73 12.22
C PHE A 231 6.87 11.45 13.20
N ASN A 232 5.60 11.65 12.82
CA ASN A 232 4.60 12.19 13.73
C ASN A 232 4.49 11.32 14.98
N LYS A 233 4.21 11.99 16.10
CA LYS A 233 4.12 11.38 17.42
C LYS A 233 2.71 11.50 18.00
N ASP A 234 2.34 10.57 18.87
CA ASP A 234 1.15 10.66 19.71
C ASP A 234 1.33 11.70 20.83
N ALA A 235 0.27 11.92 21.62
CA ALA A 235 0.30 12.83 22.76
C ALA A 235 1.30 12.40 23.86
N GLN A 236 1.78 11.15 23.83
CA GLN A 236 2.77 10.59 24.74
C GLN A 236 4.20 10.65 24.17
N GLY A 237 4.38 11.21 22.96
CA GLY A 237 5.67 11.35 22.32
C GLY A 237 6.20 10.11 21.58
N HIS A 238 5.38 9.06 21.42
CA HIS A 238 5.75 7.87 20.65
C HIS A 238 5.41 8.04 19.17
N PHE A 239 6.24 7.51 18.28
CA PHE A 239 5.95 7.56 16.85
C PHE A 239 4.66 6.80 16.48
N LEU A 240 3.89 7.37 15.55
CA LEU A 240 2.66 6.79 15.01
C LEU A 240 2.92 5.70 13.97
N MET A 241 3.73 4.71 14.33
CA MET A 241 4.11 3.60 13.47
C MET A 241 4.13 2.27 14.23
N GLY A 242 3.55 1.25 13.59
CA GLY A 242 3.59 -0.15 14.00
C GLY A 242 4.50 -0.95 13.05
N PHE A 243 5.20 -1.92 13.61
CA PHE A 243 6.13 -2.79 12.91
C PHE A 243 5.87 -4.26 13.23
N ALA A 244 6.44 -5.14 12.40
CA ALA A 244 6.45 -6.59 12.62
C ALA A 244 5.08 -7.15 13.01
N GLY A 245 4.05 -6.68 12.31
CA GLY A 245 2.67 -7.02 12.56
C GLY A 245 2.28 -8.36 11.94
N GLN A 246 1.40 -9.09 12.61
CA GLN A 246 0.71 -10.25 12.07
C GLN A 246 -0.77 -10.12 12.39
N MET A 247 -1.61 -10.14 11.36
CA MET A 247 -3.06 -10.12 11.47
C MET A 247 -3.63 -11.49 11.14
N GLU A 248 -4.32 -12.10 12.09
CA GLU A 248 -5.13 -13.31 11.90
C GLU A 248 -6.62 -12.94 11.88
N VAL A 249 -7.35 -13.50 10.91
CA VAL A 249 -8.80 -13.31 10.79
C VAL A 249 -9.51 -14.62 11.10
N LYS A 250 -10.32 -14.60 12.17
CA LYS A 250 -11.18 -15.72 12.57
C LYS A 250 -12.62 -15.41 12.21
N THR A 251 -13.36 -16.42 11.80
CA THR A 251 -14.76 -16.28 11.40
C THR A 251 -15.60 -17.43 11.95
N SER A 252 -16.92 -17.23 12.03
CA SER A 252 -17.88 -18.33 12.15
C SER A 252 -17.68 -19.36 11.03
N ARG A 253 -18.10 -20.61 11.25
CA ARG A 253 -17.88 -21.73 10.31
C ARG A 253 -18.45 -21.47 8.92
N GLU A 254 -19.55 -20.72 8.87
CA GLU A 254 -20.35 -20.39 7.70
C GLU A 254 -19.74 -19.24 6.86
N LEU A 255 -18.67 -18.59 7.35
CA LEU A 255 -17.93 -17.56 6.63
C LEU A 255 -16.49 -18.02 6.42
N LYS A 256 -16.02 -17.94 5.18
CA LYS A 256 -14.62 -18.16 4.83
C LYS A 256 -13.97 -16.87 4.35
N VAL A 257 -12.66 -16.83 4.44
CA VAL A 257 -11.81 -15.70 4.07
C VAL A 257 -11.28 -15.94 2.66
N SER A 258 -11.72 -15.13 1.70
CA SER A 258 -11.30 -15.21 0.30
C SER A 258 -9.94 -14.57 0.06
N GLY A 259 -9.63 -13.49 0.78
CA GLY A 259 -8.33 -12.87 0.75
C GLY A 259 -8.32 -11.41 1.19
N CYS A 260 -7.19 -10.74 0.96
CA CYS A 260 -6.96 -9.35 1.37
C CYS A 260 -6.37 -8.52 0.23
N ILE A 261 -6.80 -7.26 0.10
CA ILE A 261 -6.17 -6.25 -0.78
C ILE A 261 -5.76 -5.03 0.05
N GLY A 262 -4.48 -4.72 0.02
CA GLY A 262 -3.87 -3.61 0.75
C GLY A 262 -2.39 -3.88 1.01
N PRO A 263 -1.71 -3.01 1.77
CA PRO A 263 -0.31 -3.19 2.13
C PRO A 263 -0.10 -4.34 3.12
N CYS A 264 -0.07 -5.57 2.63
CA CYS A 264 0.20 -6.75 3.42
C CYS A 264 0.94 -7.82 2.62
N PHE A 265 1.45 -8.84 3.32
CA PHE A 265 2.14 -9.97 2.72
C PHE A 265 1.57 -11.28 3.27
N SER A 266 1.36 -12.28 2.42
CA SER A 266 0.80 -13.57 2.87
C SER A 266 1.75 -14.25 3.87
N ALA A 267 1.20 -14.73 4.99
CA ALA A 267 1.95 -15.62 5.87
C ALA A 267 1.97 -17.07 5.35
N ASN A 268 1.19 -17.36 4.30
CA ASN A 268 0.97 -18.70 3.73
C ASN A 268 0.49 -19.72 4.80
N ILE A 269 -0.36 -19.27 5.72
CA ILE A 269 -0.96 -20.10 6.77
C ILE A 269 -2.41 -20.37 6.39
N LYS A 270 -2.72 -21.64 6.14
CA LYS A 270 -4.09 -22.10 5.92
C LYS A 270 -4.73 -22.50 7.25
N THR A 271 -5.85 -21.88 7.56
CA THR A 271 -6.71 -22.20 8.70
C THR A 271 -8.02 -22.82 8.23
N SER A 272 -8.84 -23.32 9.16
CA SER A 272 -10.14 -23.93 8.86
C SER A 272 -11.15 -22.98 8.20
N ASN A 273 -10.94 -21.66 8.29
CA ASN A 273 -11.78 -20.65 7.65
C ASN A 273 -11.16 -20.02 6.40
N THR A 274 -10.09 -20.59 5.85
CA THR A 274 -9.57 -20.15 4.55
C THR A 274 -10.55 -20.57 3.45
N GLY A 275 -10.92 -19.64 2.58
CA GLY A 275 -11.84 -19.87 1.47
C GLY A 275 -11.18 -20.51 0.24
N ASP A 276 -12.01 -21.05 -0.63
CA ASP A 276 -11.58 -21.62 -1.92
C ASP A 276 -11.53 -20.55 -3.01
N GLN A 277 -12.44 -19.56 -2.94
CA GLN A 277 -12.41 -18.42 -3.86
C GLN A 277 -11.32 -17.43 -3.46
N GLU A 278 -10.32 -17.24 -4.32
CA GLU A 278 -9.24 -16.28 -4.10
C GLU A 278 -9.62 -14.86 -4.56
N ILE A 279 -9.44 -13.88 -3.68
CA ILE A 279 -9.52 -12.44 -4.02
C ILE A 279 -8.32 -11.71 -3.42
N GLY A 280 -7.50 -11.08 -4.28
CA GLY A 280 -6.30 -10.38 -3.82
C GLY A 280 -5.23 -11.35 -3.34
N ILE A 281 -4.61 -11.04 -2.20
CA ILE A 281 -3.66 -11.91 -1.50
C ILE A 281 -4.48 -12.92 -0.69
N GLY A 282 -4.88 -14.03 -1.31
CA GLY A 282 -5.71 -15.05 -0.70
C GLY A 282 -4.96 -16.31 -0.29
N HIS A 283 -5.67 -17.44 -0.26
CA HIS A 283 -5.20 -18.74 0.21
C HIS A 283 -4.61 -18.75 1.64
N THR A 284 -4.96 -17.74 2.43
CA THR A 284 -4.59 -17.60 3.84
C THR A 284 -5.63 -16.77 4.56
N SER A 285 -5.68 -16.90 5.88
CA SER A 285 -6.40 -16.00 6.79
C SER A 285 -5.45 -15.19 7.69
N VAL A 286 -4.14 -15.27 7.39
CA VAL A 286 -3.07 -14.66 8.18
C VAL A 286 -2.14 -13.87 7.27
N TRP A 287 -1.97 -12.58 7.56
CA TRP A 287 -1.10 -11.70 6.82
C TRP A 287 -0.06 -11.05 7.72
N ARG A 288 1.13 -10.85 7.18
CA ARG A 288 2.18 -10.00 7.76
C ARG A 288 1.91 -8.54 7.38
N LEU A 289 2.06 -7.68 8.37
CA LEU A 289 1.96 -6.22 8.29
C LEU A 289 3.29 -5.63 8.76
N ASN A 290 4.27 -5.59 7.87
CA ASN A 290 5.65 -5.24 8.21
C ASN A 290 5.77 -3.83 8.80
N GLY A 291 5.10 -2.87 8.16
CA GLY A 291 5.00 -1.48 8.60
C GLY A 291 3.60 -0.97 8.35
N PHE A 292 3.03 -0.28 9.33
CA PHE A 292 1.72 0.35 9.17
C PHE A 292 1.56 1.53 10.13
N THR A 293 0.56 2.36 9.85
CA THR A 293 0.21 3.55 10.63
C THR A 293 -1.24 3.43 11.09
N PRO A 294 -1.71 4.31 12.00
CA PRO A 294 -3.13 4.35 12.36
C PRO A 294 -4.08 4.52 11.17
N GLY A 295 -3.64 5.15 10.07
CA GLY A 295 -4.44 5.32 8.85
C GLY A 295 -4.38 4.14 7.86
N THR A 296 -3.54 3.13 8.11
CA THR A 296 -3.42 1.99 7.19
C THR A 296 -4.69 1.15 7.20
N THR A 297 -5.35 1.02 6.05
CA THR A 297 -6.61 0.28 5.88
C THR A 297 -6.47 -0.88 4.91
N LEU A 298 -6.95 -2.06 5.32
CA LEU A 298 -6.96 -3.30 4.52
C LEU A 298 -8.38 -3.66 4.10
N ALA A 299 -8.54 -4.15 2.87
CA ALA A 299 -9.80 -4.70 2.38
C ALA A 299 -9.78 -6.23 2.51
N ILE A 300 -10.66 -6.79 3.33
CA ILE A 300 -10.73 -8.24 3.58
C ILE A 300 -12.03 -8.76 2.98
N TYR A 301 -11.91 -9.73 2.09
CA TYR A 301 -13.02 -10.31 1.34
C TYR A 301 -13.40 -11.65 1.95
N PHE A 302 -14.71 -11.87 2.06
CA PHE A 302 -15.29 -13.07 2.63
C PHE A 302 -16.21 -13.74 1.63
N GLU A 303 -16.35 -15.05 1.77
CA GLU A 303 -17.36 -15.84 1.07
C GLU A 303 -18.23 -16.59 2.09
N VAL A 304 -19.49 -16.82 1.73
CA VAL A 304 -20.41 -17.64 2.52
C VAL A 304 -20.17 -19.12 2.16
N ALA A 305 -19.84 -19.93 3.17
CA ALA A 305 -19.60 -21.36 2.99
C ALA A 305 -20.90 -22.09 2.57
N GLY A 306 -20.79 -23.00 1.59
CA GLY A 306 -21.92 -23.85 1.16
C GLY A 306 -22.77 -23.31 0.00
N SER A 307 -22.34 -22.25 -0.68
CA SER A 307 -23.06 -21.65 -1.82
C SER A 307 -23.12 -22.51 -3.10
N VAL A 308 -22.49 -23.69 -3.13
CA VAL A 308 -22.37 -24.52 -4.34
C VAL A 308 -23.44 -25.61 -4.45
N SER A 309 -24.08 -26.05 -3.35
CA SER A 309 -25.09 -27.14 -3.44
C SER A 309 -25.93 -27.38 -2.16
N GLY A 310 -26.81 -26.45 -1.78
CA GLY A 310 -27.84 -26.70 -0.76
C GLY A 310 -28.40 -25.43 -0.09
N PRO A 311 -29.55 -25.53 0.62
CA PRO A 311 -30.06 -24.40 1.40
C PRO A 311 -29.04 -24.05 2.50
N THR A 312 -28.62 -22.77 2.52
CA THR A 312 -27.68 -22.25 3.51
C THR A 312 -28.28 -22.45 4.90
N GLN A 313 -27.74 -23.38 5.68
CA GLN A 313 -28.20 -23.57 7.06
C GLN A 313 -27.84 -22.29 7.84
N MET A 314 -28.88 -21.58 8.32
CA MET A 314 -28.65 -20.43 9.18
C MET A 314 -27.86 -20.86 10.41
N PRO A 315 -26.79 -20.15 10.78
CA PRO A 315 -26.00 -20.53 11.94
C PRO A 315 -26.81 -20.47 13.23
N PRO A 316 -26.44 -21.27 14.23
CA PRO A 316 -27.06 -21.21 15.56
C PRO A 316 -27.02 -19.77 16.12
N GLY A 317 -28.19 -19.23 16.45
CA GLY A 317 -28.34 -17.85 16.93
C GLY A 317 -28.40 -16.78 15.84
N GLY A 318 -28.43 -17.16 14.55
CA GLY A 318 -28.69 -16.26 13.42
C GLY A 318 -27.63 -15.17 13.22
N ARG A 319 -26.41 -15.35 13.76
CA ARG A 319 -25.35 -14.33 13.76
C ARG A 319 -24.03 -14.89 13.26
N GLY A 320 -23.37 -14.11 12.40
CA GLY A 320 -22.02 -14.35 11.91
C GLY A 320 -21.04 -13.47 12.68
N TYR A 321 -19.91 -14.05 13.06
CA TYR A 321 -18.84 -13.35 13.76
C TYR A 321 -17.58 -13.30 12.90
N VAL A 322 -16.90 -12.17 12.98
CA VAL A 322 -15.56 -11.98 12.43
C VAL A 322 -14.70 -11.35 13.52
N GLN A 323 -13.52 -11.91 13.77
CA GLN A 323 -12.56 -11.41 14.73
C GLN A 323 -11.22 -11.16 14.03
N PHE A 324 -10.75 -9.92 14.12
CA PHE A 324 -9.45 -9.48 13.65
C PHE A 324 -8.50 -9.44 14.85
N ILE A 325 -7.40 -10.20 14.76
CA ILE A 325 -6.39 -10.30 15.81
C ILE A 325 -5.07 -9.80 15.24
N THR A 326 -4.65 -8.60 15.59
CA THR A 326 -3.40 -7.99 15.11
C THR A 326 -2.39 -7.92 16.24
N GLN A 327 -1.33 -8.72 16.14
CA GLN A 327 -0.15 -8.65 17.00
C GLN A 327 0.90 -7.79 16.32
N TYR A 328 1.52 -6.84 17.02
CA TYR A 328 2.54 -5.98 16.42
C TYR A 328 3.48 -5.38 17.45
N GLN A 329 4.59 -4.82 16.97
CA GLN A 329 5.55 -4.05 17.73
C GLN A 329 5.27 -2.55 17.53
N GLN A 330 5.09 -1.80 18.62
CA GLN A 330 5.09 -0.34 18.57
C GLN A 330 6.51 0.20 18.41
N ALA A 331 6.65 1.44 17.92
CA ALA A 331 7.95 2.08 17.73
C ALA A 331 8.83 2.16 19.00
N ASN A 332 8.22 2.15 20.19
CA ASN A 332 8.93 2.10 21.48
C ASN A 332 9.39 0.69 21.89
N GLY A 333 9.21 -0.32 21.03
CA GLY A 333 9.58 -1.71 21.26
C GLY A 333 8.53 -2.55 21.99
N GLN A 334 7.44 -1.97 22.50
CA GLN A 334 6.39 -2.73 23.16
C GLN A 334 5.62 -3.60 22.17
N ARG A 335 5.37 -4.87 22.52
CA ARG A 335 4.43 -5.72 21.78
C ARG A 335 3.01 -5.42 22.21
N LYS A 336 2.11 -5.29 21.24
CA LYS A 336 0.68 -5.05 21.43
C LYS A 336 -0.13 -6.12 20.71
N LEU A 337 -1.30 -6.39 21.27
CA LEU A 337 -2.34 -7.22 20.68
C LEU A 337 -3.59 -6.35 20.55
N ARG A 338 -4.06 -6.14 19.31
CA ARG A 338 -5.32 -5.47 19.03
C ARG A 338 -6.33 -6.51 18.57
N VAL A 339 -7.46 -6.59 19.26
CA VAL A 339 -8.55 -7.51 18.92
C VAL A 339 -9.80 -6.69 18.61
N THR A 340 -10.39 -6.92 17.45
CA THR A 340 -11.67 -6.32 17.05
C THR A 340 -12.62 -7.44 16.67
N THR A 341 -13.77 -7.55 17.33
CA THR A 341 -14.80 -8.54 17.00
C THR A 341 -16.03 -7.84 16.48
N ALA A 342 -16.44 -8.17 15.27
CA ALA A 342 -17.67 -7.69 14.65
C ALA A 342 -18.68 -8.83 14.55
N CYS A 343 -19.95 -8.47 14.63
CA CYS A 343 -21.08 -9.39 14.50
C CYS A 343 -22.09 -8.81 13.52
N ARG A 344 -22.66 -9.66 12.67
CA ARG A 344 -23.75 -9.31 11.75
C ARG A 344 -24.82 -10.40 11.76
N ASN A 345 -26.07 -10.00 11.52
CA ASN A 345 -27.18 -10.94 11.43
C ASN A 345 -27.14 -11.67 10.08
N TRP A 346 -27.49 -12.95 10.09
CA TRP A 346 -27.79 -13.69 8.87
C TRP A 346 -29.19 -13.39 8.41
N VAL A 347 -29.34 -13.31 7.09
CA VAL A 347 -30.58 -12.95 6.43
C VAL A 347 -30.83 -13.99 5.34
N ASP A 348 -32.05 -14.53 5.30
CA ASP A 348 -32.45 -15.39 4.18
C ASP A 348 -32.85 -14.52 2.99
N SER A 349 -32.01 -14.53 1.95
CA SER A 349 -32.22 -13.71 0.76
C SER A 349 -33.54 -13.97 0.02
N SER A 350 -34.18 -15.13 0.24
CA SER A 350 -35.45 -15.48 -0.40
C SER A 350 -36.67 -14.83 0.27
N THR A 351 -36.60 -14.59 1.58
CA THR A 351 -37.73 -14.11 2.39
C THR A 351 -37.49 -12.72 2.99
N GLN A 352 -36.24 -12.28 3.08
CA GLN A 352 -35.83 -11.10 3.84
C GLN A 352 -34.98 -10.12 2.99
N LEU A 353 -35.28 -10.02 1.70
CA LEU A 353 -34.61 -9.09 0.77
C LEU A 353 -34.53 -7.63 1.29
N PRO A 354 -35.58 -7.05 1.92
CA PRO A 354 -35.50 -5.68 2.45
C PRO A 354 -34.41 -5.48 3.50
N HIS A 355 -34.16 -6.48 4.36
CA HIS A 355 -33.09 -6.41 5.36
C HIS A 355 -31.69 -6.46 4.71
N MET A 356 -31.56 -7.15 3.57
CA MET A 356 -30.30 -7.16 2.81
C MET A 356 -30.05 -5.83 2.10
N ILE A 357 -31.11 -5.19 1.57
CA ILE A 357 -31.05 -3.84 0.96
C ILE A 357 -30.58 -2.81 2.01
N CYS A 358 -31.24 -2.76 3.16
CA CYS A 358 -30.90 -1.85 4.25
C CYS A 358 -29.48 -2.08 4.82
N GLY A 359 -28.94 -3.29 4.67
CA GLY A 359 -27.58 -3.62 5.11
C GLY A 359 -26.48 -3.26 4.11
N PHE A 360 -26.81 -2.74 2.92
CA PHE A 360 -25.83 -2.38 1.90
C PHE A 360 -25.20 -1.02 2.20
N ASP A 361 -23.87 -0.98 2.23
CA ASP A 361 -23.08 0.22 2.37
C ASP A 361 -22.43 0.52 1.02
N GLN A 362 -23.02 1.45 0.26
CA GLN A 362 -22.56 1.81 -1.09
C GLN A 362 -21.17 2.46 -1.11
N GLU A 363 -20.81 3.17 -0.04
CA GLU A 363 -19.52 3.83 0.11
C GLU A 363 -18.41 2.79 0.32
N ALA A 364 -18.59 1.90 1.29
CA ALA A 364 -17.65 0.81 1.54
C ALA A 364 -17.57 -0.15 0.34
N ALA A 365 -18.71 -0.47 -0.29
CA ALA A 365 -18.74 -1.31 -1.49
C ALA A 365 -17.94 -0.68 -2.65
N THR A 366 -18.03 0.65 -2.81
CA THR A 366 -17.25 1.39 -3.81
C THR A 366 -15.76 1.26 -3.55
N ALA A 367 -15.30 1.52 -2.31
CA ALA A 367 -13.88 1.40 -1.97
C ALA A 367 -13.34 -0.03 -2.17
N LEU A 368 -14.13 -1.05 -1.81
CA LEU A 368 -13.78 -2.46 -2.02
C LEU A 368 -13.71 -2.82 -3.50
N ILE A 369 -14.71 -2.45 -4.30
CA ILE A 369 -14.72 -2.74 -5.74
C ILE A 369 -13.60 -1.97 -6.46
N ALA A 370 -13.29 -0.75 -6.05
CA ALA A 370 -12.17 0.01 -6.60
C ALA A 370 -10.84 -0.71 -6.36
N ARG A 371 -10.61 -1.22 -5.15
CA ARG A 371 -9.43 -2.03 -4.82
C ARG A 371 -9.36 -3.33 -5.64
N MET A 372 -10.49 -4.02 -5.83
CA MET A 372 -10.55 -5.19 -6.73
C MET A 372 -10.23 -4.83 -8.18
N ALA A 373 -10.77 -3.72 -8.69
CA ALA A 373 -10.52 -3.26 -10.05
C ALA A 373 -9.04 -2.93 -10.26
N MET A 374 -8.42 -2.19 -9.33
CA MET A 374 -6.99 -1.86 -9.40
C MET A 374 -6.11 -3.11 -9.32
N PHE A 375 -6.44 -4.06 -8.44
CA PHE A 375 -5.71 -5.32 -8.33
C PHE A 375 -5.78 -6.12 -9.64
N ARG A 376 -6.96 -6.18 -10.28
CA ARG A 376 -7.12 -6.79 -11.61
C ARG A 376 -6.31 -6.05 -12.68
N ALA A 377 -6.28 -4.72 -12.62
CA ALA A 377 -5.55 -3.86 -13.57
C ALA A 377 -4.01 -3.94 -13.45
N GLU A 378 -3.47 -4.74 -12.53
CA GLU A 378 -2.04 -5.05 -12.49
C GLU A 378 -1.64 -6.13 -13.50
N THR A 379 -2.58 -6.99 -13.90
CA THR A 379 -2.30 -8.16 -14.78
C THR A 379 -3.22 -8.25 -15.98
N ALA A 380 -4.46 -7.74 -15.88
CA ALA A 380 -5.43 -7.75 -16.97
C ALA A 380 -5.37 -6.46 -17.81
N ASP A 381 -5.83 -6.57 -19.05
CA ASP A 381 -5.99 -5.41 -19.94
C ASP A 381 -7.01 -4.41 -19.39
N SER A 382 -6.75 -3.11 -19.64
CA SER A 382 -7.58 -2.02 -19.14
C SER A 382 -9.04 -2.13 -19.60
N ALA A 383 -9.28 -2.52 -20.86
CA ALA A 383 -10.64 -2.66 -21.38
C ALA A 383 -11.41 -3.80 -20.68
N ASP A 384 -10.72 -4.87 -20.31
CA ASP A 384 -11.34 -6.01 -19.62
C ASP A 384 -11.71 -5.67 -18.17
N VAL A 385 -10.88 -4.89 -17.48
CA VAL A 385 -11.20 -4.39 -16.13
C VAL A 385 -12.42 -3.48 -16.16
N LEU A 386 -12.52 -2.59 -17.15
CA LEU A 386 -13.69 -1.71 -17.32
C LEU A 386 -14.95 -2.50 -17.62
N ARG A 387 -14.87 -3.49 -18.53
CA ARG A 387 -16.00 -4.40 -18.81
C ARG A 387 -16.42 -5.18 -17.57
N TRP A 388 -15.45 -5.63 -16.76
CA TRP A 388 -15.74 -6.31 -15.51
C TRP A 388 -16.50 -5.39 -14.54
N LEU A 389 -16.06 -4.13 -14.39
CA LEU A 389 -16.68 -3.13 -13.54
C LEU A 389 -18.12 -2.81 -14.00
N ASP A 390 -18.31 -2.55 -15.29
CA ASP A 390 -19.62 -2.28 -15.88
C ASP A 390 -20.56 -3.49 -15.70
N ARG A 391 -20.05 -4.73 -15.85
CA ARG A 391 -20.83 -5.96 -15.57
C ARG A 391 -21.23 -6.09 -14.10
N GLN A 392 -20.39 -5.70 -13.14
CA GLN A 392 -20.78 -5.73 -11.73
C GLN A 392 -21.90 -4.73 -11.46
N LEU A 393 -21.79 -3.52 -12.00
CA LEU A 393 -22.81 -2.48 -11.86
C LEU A 393 -24.15 -2.92 -12.46
N ILE A 394 -24.14 -3.48 -13.67
CA ILE A 394 -25.36 -3.98 -14.32
C ILE A 394 -26.00 -5.10 -13.50
N ARG A 395 -25.22 -6.05 -12.98
CA ARG A 395 -25.74 -7.14 -12.14
C ARG A 395 -26.38 -6.63 -10.85
N LEU A 396 -25.77 -5.63 -10.22
CA LEU A 396 -26.32 -5.00 -9.02
C LEU A 396 -27.64 -4.29 -9.35
N CYS A 397 -27.66 -3.45 -10.39
CA CYS A 397 -28.87 -2.74 -10.82
C CYS A 397 -30.00 -3.69 -11.21
N HIS A 398 -29.68 -4.78 -11.92
CA HIS A 398 -30.67 -5.79 -12.31
C HIS A 398 -31.28 -6.52 -11.10
N LYS A 399 -30.48 -6.78 -10.06
CA LYS A 399 -30.91 -7.54 -8.87
C LYS A 399 -31.67 -6.69 -7.85
N PHE A 400 -31.29 -5.43 -7.70
CA PHE A 400 -31.79 -4.56 -6.62
C PHE A 400 -32.58 -3.35 -7.11
N GLY A 401 -32.61 -3.08 -8.41
CA GLY A 401 -33.42 -2.01 -8.99
C GLY A 401 -34.83 -2.47 -9.32
N ASP A 402 -35.77 -1.54 -9.19
CA ASP A 402 -37.15 -1.69 -9.61
C ASP A 402 -37.32 -1.12 -11.02
N TYR A 403 -37.82 -1.93 -11.95
CA TYR A 403 -38.05 -1.53 -13.33
C TYR A 403 -39.09 -2.41 -14.00
N ARG A 404 -39.72 -1.86 -15.04
CA ARG A 404 -40.53 -2.61 -15.99
C ARG A 404 -39.63 -3.04 -17.15
N LYS A 405 -39.81 -4.28 -17.58
CA LYS A 405 -39.08 -4.82 -18.72
C LYS A 405 -39.33 -3.94 -19.95
N ASP A 406 -38.26 -3.65 -20.69
CA ASP A 406 -38.27 -2.87 -21.93
C ASP A 406 -38.71 -1.40 -21.76
N ASP A 407 -38.73 -0.86 -20.53
CA ASP A 407 -39.02 0.56 -20.22
C ASP A 407 -37.90 1.19 -19.35
N PRO A 408 -36.86 1.79 -19.96
CA PRO A 408 -35.74 2.40 -19.23
C PRO A 408 -36.13 3.55 -18.28
N ALA A 409 -37.22 4.29 -18.57
CA ALA A 409 -37.63 5.43 -17.76
C ALA A 409 -38.21 5.01 -16.40
N SER A 410 -38.65 3.75 -16.30
CA SER A 410 -39.18 3.16 -15.06
C SER A 410 -38.13 2.83 -14.01
N PHE A 411 -36.84 2.77 -14.39
CA PHE A 411 -35.79 2.28 -13.51
C PHE A 411 -35.58 3.17 -12.28
N ARG A 412 -35.64 2.57 -11.08
CA ARG A 412 -35.36 3.23 -9.80
C ARG A 412 -34.46 2.33 -8.96
N LEU A 413 -33.60 2.95 -8.15
CA LEU A 413 -32.80 2.27 -7.14
C LEU A 413 -33.24 2.72 -5.74
N PRO A 414 -33.17 1.83 -4.73
CA PRO A 414 -33.29 2.23 -3.34
C PRO A 414 -32.20 3.24 -2.95
N ASP A 415 -32.46 4.07 -1.94
CA ASP A 415 -31.54 5.12 -1.49
C ASP A 415 -30.19 4.56 -1.05
N GLU A 416 -30.16 3.35 -0.50
CA GLU A 416 -28.93 2.64 -0.12
C GLU A 416 -28.00 2.35 -1.30
N PHE A 417 -28.52 2.38 -2.54
CA PHE A 417 -27.78 2.09 -3.77
C PHE A 417 -27.65 3.29 -4.72
N SER A 418 -28.29 4.42 -4.41
CA SER A 418 -28.52 5.50 -5.38
C SER A 418 -27.25 6.21 -5.85
N PHE A 419 -26.21 6.32 -5.01
CA PHE A 419 -24.91 6.89 -5.35
C PHE A 419 -23.93 5.88 -5.96
N PHE A 420 -24.15 4.58 -5.78
CA PHE A 420 -23.24 3.54 -6.29
C PHE A 420 -22.98 3.65 -7.82
N PRO A 421 -23.99 3.85 -8.70
CA PRO A 421 -23.75 4.10 -10.12
C PRO A 421 -22.89 5.33 -10.39
N GLN A 422 -23.07 6.41 -9.62
CA GLN A 422 -22.27 7.63 -9.75
C GLN A 422 -20.81 7.37 -9.38
N PHE A 423 -20.56 6.66 -8.29
CA PHE A 423 -19.20 6.26 -7.92
C PHE A 423 -18.55 5.38 -8.99
N MET A 424 -19.26 4.42 -9.56
CA MET A 424 -18.74 3.58 -10.64
C MET A 424 -18.45 4.39 -11.91
N PHE A 425 -19.27 5.40 -12.20
CA PHE A 425 -19.05 6.35 -13.29
C PHE A 425 -17.75 7.16 -13.13
N HIS A 426 -17.44 7.61 -11.92
CA HIS A 426 -16.18 8.29 -11.62
C HIS A 426 -14.99 7.32 -11.56
N MET A 427 -15.16 6.13 -10.96
CA MET A 427 -14.11 5.11 -10.88
C MET A 427 -13.62 4.68 -12.26
N ARG A 428 -14.53 4.37 -13.20
CA ARG A 428 -14.18 3.89 -14.56
C ARG A 428 -13.41 4.90 -15.42
N ARG A 429 -13.47 6.20 -15.08
CA ARG A 429 -12.77 7.30 -15.77
C ARG A 429 -11.59 7.87 -14.97
N SER A 430 -11.43 7.43 -13.74
CA SER A 430 -10.35 7.88 -12.87
C SER A 430 -8.98 7.48 -13.42
N GLN A 431 -7.94 8.20 -13.00
CA GLN A 431 -6.55 7.90 -13.30
C GLN A 431 -6.07 6.53 -12.78
N PHE A 432 -6.85 5.87 -11.91
CA PHE A 432 -6.56 4.52 -11.45
C PHE A 432 -6.72 3.47 -12.55
N LEU A 433 -7.67 3.68 -13.48
CA LEU A 433 -8.00 2.76 -14.58
C LEU A 433 -7.71 3.37 -15.95
N GLN A 434 -8.00 4.66 -16.17
CA GLN A 434 -7.66 5.37 -17.39
C GLN A 434 -6.31 6.05 -17.24
N VAL A 435 -5.26 5.34 -17.66
CA VAL A 435 -3.88 5.77 -17.44
C VAL A 435 -3.34 6.74 -18.51
N PHE A 436 -4.17 7.13 -19.48
CA PHE A 436 -3.80 8.14 -20.47
C PHE A 436 -3.45 9.47 -19.76
N ASN A 437 -2.45 10.18 -20.29
CA ASN A 437 -1.91 11.41 -19.71
C ASN A 437 -1.27 11.25 -18.31
N ASN A 438 -0.99 10.02 -17.89
CA ASN A 438 -0.17 9.71 -16.73
C ASN A 438 1.07 8.92 -17.17
N SER A 439 2.14 9.04 -16.40
CA SER A 439 3.28 8.14 -16.48
C SER A 439 3.02 6.83 -15.72
N PRO A 440 3.75 5.74 -16.05
CA PRO A 440 3.72 4.51 -15.25
C PRO A 440 4.04 4.70 -13.77
N ASP A 441 4.93 5.64 -13.44
CA ASP A 441 5.30 5.97 -12.05
C ASP A 441 4.16 6.66 -11.30
N GLU A 442 3.50 7.65 -11.92
CA GLU A 442 2.33 8.33 -11.33
C GLU A 442 1.18 7.36 -11.08
N THR A 443 0.90 6.49 -12.05
CA THR A 443 -0.14 5.45 -11.87
C THR A 443 0.19 4.51 -10.72
N ALA A 444 1.46 4.09 -10.58
CA ALA A 444 1.89 3.25 -9.47
C ALA A 444 1.73 3.96 -8.12
N TYR A 445 2.06 5.25 -8.06
CA TYR A 445 1.86 6.09 -6.89
C TYR A 445 0.39 6.22 -6.50
N TYR A 446 -0.48 6.62 -7.44
CA TYR A 446 -1.92 6.77 -7.16
C TYR A 446 -2.55 5.47 -6.67
N ARG A 447 -2.26 4.34 -7.33
CA ARG A 447 -2.76 3.02 -6.90
C ARG A 447 -2.23 2.61 -5.53
N HIS A 448 -0.97 2.91 -5.22
CA HIS A 448 -0.40 2.66 -3.88
C HIS A 448 -1.18 3.39 -2.79
N VAL A 449 -1.47 4.68 -2.99
CA VAL A 449 -2.17 5.51 -2.01
C VAL A 449 -3.60 4.99 -1.79
N LEU A 450 -4.39 4.75 -2.86
CA LEU A 450 -5.77 4.25 -2.71
C LEU A 450 -5.83 2.88 -2.01
N ASN A 451 -4.84 2.01 -2.23
CA ASN A 451 -4.76 0.71 -1.55
C ASN A 451 -4.47 0.80 -0.05
N LYS A 452 -3.99 1.95 0.45
CA LYS A 452 -3.62 2.15 1.86
C LYS A 452 -4.64 2.97 2.64
N GLU A 453 -5.37 3.86 1.98
CA GLU A 453 -6.27 4.84 2.61
C GLU A 453 -7.63 4.26 3.03
N ASP A 454 -8.31 4.95 3.94
CA ASP A 454 -9.62 4.56 4.47
C ASP A 454 -10.77 4.75 3.46
N CYS A 455 -12.01 4.44 3.88
CA CYS A 455 -13.18 4.57 3.03
C CYS A 455 -13.39 6.01 2.55
N SER A 456 -13.35 6.98 3.47
CA SER A 456 -13.62 8.39 3.17
C SER A 456 -12.61 8.93 2.16
N ASN A 457 -11.32 8.72 2.39
CA ASN A 457 -10.25 9.17 1.51
C ASN A 457 -10.29 8.45 0.15
N SER A 458 -10.65 7.15 0.15
CA SER A 458 -10.83 6.40 -1.11
C SER A 458 -11.98 6.97 -1.96
N LEU A 459 -13.09 7.36 -1.34
CA LEU A 459 -14.21 7.99 -2.06
C LEU A 459 -13.82 9.36 -2.61
N LEU A 460 -13.13 10.19 -1.82
CA LEU A 460 -12.64 11.49 -2.25
C LEU A 460 -11.68 11.38 -3.45
N MET A 461 -10.83 10.34 -3.46
CA MET A 461 -9.96 10.03 -4.59
C MET A 461 -10.72 9.59 -5.85
N ILE A 462 -11.83 8.86 -5.69
CA ILE A 462 -12.65 8.36 -6.80
C ILE A 462 -13.51 9.49 -7.36
N GLN A 463 -14.22 10.19 -6.49
CA GLN A 463 -15.08 11.32 -6.79
C GLN A 463 -14.61 12.53 -5.96
N PRO A 464 -13.81 13.43 -6.57
CA PRO A 464 -13.38 14.66 -5.93
C PRO A 464 -14.57 15.48 -5.42
N SER A 465 -14.38 16.14 -4.27
CA SER A 465 -15.36 17.08 -3.75
C SER A 465 -15.21 18.44 -4.45
N LEU A 466 -16.32 19.14 -4.60
CA LEU A 466 -16.35 20.49 -5.16
C LEU A 466 -17.26 21.35 -4.29
N THR A 467 -16.69 22.35 -3.64
CA THR A 467 -17.40 23.29 -2.77
C THR A 467 -17.43 24.66 -3.42
N SER A 468 -18.62 25.24 -3.51
CA SER A 468 -18.84 26.60 -3.99
C SER A 468 -18.89 27.58 -2.82
N PHE A 469 -18.13 28.66 -2.93
CA PHE A 469 -18.15 29.81 -2.02
C PHE A 469 -18.82 30.98 -2.71
N ASN A 470 -19.89 31.46 -2.10
CA ASN A 470 -20.70 32.57 -2.58
C ASN A 470 -20.27 33.89 -1.92
N LEU A 471 -20.64 35.02 -2.54
CA LEU A 471 -20.30 36.36 -2.06
C LEU A 471 -20.96 36.73 -0.72
N ASP A 472 -22.08 36.08 -0.40
CA ASP A 472 -22.78 36.24 0.88
C ASP A 472 -22.09 35.49 2.04
N GLY A 473 -20.96 34.83 1.77
CA GLY A 473 -20.19 34.05 2.74
C GLY A 473 -20.73 32.64 2.97
N THR A 474 -21.76 32.22 2.21
CA THR A 474 -22.24 30.83 2.28
C THR A 474 -21.36 29.90 1.46
N GLU A 475 -21.26 28.65 1.93
CA GLU A 475 -20.62 27.56 1.20
C GLU A 475 -21.61 26.42 0.96
N GLU A 476 -21.56 25.81 -0.22
CA GLU A 476 -22.41 24.68 -0.57
C GLU A 476 -21.63 23.64 -1.41
N PRO A 477 -21.83 22.33 -1.16
CA PRO A 477 -21.32 21.31 -2.05
C PRO A 477 -22.07 21.39 -3.38
N VAL A 478 -21.34 21.40 -4.49
CA VAL A 478 -21.89 21.45 -5.84
C VAL A 478 -21.49 20.21 -6.63
N LEU A 479 -22.25 19.89 -7.67
CA LEU A 479 -21.94 18.76 -8.53
C LEU A 479 -20.61 18.98 -9.25
N LEU A 480 -19.84 17.90 -9.42
CA LEU A 480 -18.61 17.90 -10.20
C LEU A 480 -18.94 17.93 -11.70
N ASP A 481 -19.49 19.07 -12.14
CA ASP A 481 -20.01 19.31 -13.49
C ASP A 481 -19.62 20.72 -13.95
N THR A 482 -19.50 20.91 -15.27
CA THR A 482 -19.25 22.20 -15.91
C THR A 482 -20.28 23.28 -15.56
N SER A 483 -21.52 22.89 -15.27
CA SER A 483 -22.59 23.80 -14.84
C SER A 483 -22.29 24.49 -13.50
N SER A 484 -21.39 23.93 -12.68
CA SER A 484 -20.94 24.54 -11.43
C SER A 484 -19.92 25.67 -11.64
N LEU A 485 -19.31 25.78 -12.83
CA LEU A 485 -18.34 26.83 -13.17
C LEU A 485 -19.05 28.16 -13.46
N GLN A 486 -19.40 28.90 -12.42
CA GLN A 486 -20.07 30.20 -12.55
C GLN A 486 -19.09 31.38 -12.40
N PRO A 487 -19.31 32.50 -13.12
CA PRO A 487 -18.40 33.66 -13.08
C PRO A 487 -18.26 34.34 -11.71
N GLU A 488 -19.29 34.25 -10.88
CA GLU A 488 -19.41 34.94 -9.58
C GLU A 488 -19.09 34.03 -8.38
N ARG A 489 -18.59 32.81 -8.62
CA ARG A 489 -18.29 31.83 -7.58
C ARG A 489 -16.79 31.61 -7.44
N VAL A 490 -16.36 31.30 -6.22
CA VAL A 490 -15.05 30.67 -5.97
C VAL A 490 -15.31 29.19 -5.71
N LEU A 491 -14.59 28.31 -6.36
CA LEU A 491 -14.71 26.87 -6.14
C LEU A 491 -13.45 26.31 -5.49
N LEU A 492 -13.63 25.43 -4.52
CA LEU A 492 -12.58 24.61 -3.95
C LEU A 492 -12.81 23.17 -4.38
N MET A 493 -11.88 22.61 -5.15
CA MET A 493 -11.86 21.20 -5.47
C MET A 493 -10.81 20.50 -4.61
N ASP A 494 -11.22 19.44 -3.92
CA ASP A 494 -10.32 18.53 -3.24
C ASP A 494 -10.38 17.16 -3.92
N SER A 495 -9.26 16.75 -4.51
CA SER A 495 -9.11 15.45 -5.17
C SER A 495 -8.24 14.49 -4.37
N PHE A 496 -8.05 14.74 -3.07
CA PHE A 496 -7.08 14.12 -2.17
C PHE A 496 -5.60 14.41 -2.51
N PHE A 497 -5.21 14.22 -3.78
CA PHE A 497 -3.84 14.47 -4.25
C PHE A 497 -3.55 15.96 -4.46
N HIS A 498 -4.57 16.74 -4.79
CA HIS A 498 -4.45 18.17 -5.06
C HIS A 498 -5.62 18.92 -4.45
N ILE A 499 -5.34 20.14 -3.98
CA ILE A 499 -6.34 21.14 -3.62
C ILE A 499 -6.26 22.24 -4.66
N LEU A 500 -7.35 22.49 -5.38
CA LEU A 500 -7.44 23.50 -6.43
C LEU A 500 -8.47 24.56 -6.05
N ILE A 501 -8.08 25.82 -6.16
CA ILE A 501 -8.99 26.96 -6.02
C ILE A 501 -9.22 27.57 -7.39
N TYR A 502 -10.47 27.55 -7.84
CA TYR A 502 -10.92 28.20 -9.07
C TYR A 502 -11.60 29.52 -8.72
N GLN A 503 -11.26 30.59 -9.43
CA GLN A 503 -11.90 31.90 -9.29
C GLN A 503 -12.65 32.19 -10.58
N GLY A 504 -13.97 32.34 -10.48
CA GLY A 504 -14.80 32.72 -11.61
C GLY A 504 -14.38 34.07 -12.22
N ASP A 505 -14.70 34.27 -13.51
CA ASP A 505 -14.24 35.42 -14.28
C ASP A 505 -14.55 36.78 -13.63
N THR A 506 -15.72 36.92 -12.99
CA THR A 506 -16.12 38.16 -12.32
C THR A 506 -15.30 38.36 -11.04
N ILE A 507 -15.12 37.30 -10.25
CA ILE A 507 -14.28 37.33 -9.03
C ILE A 507 -12.84 37.70 -9.37
N ALA A 508 -12.28 37.10 -10.42
CA ALA A 508 -10.92 37.38 -10.88
C ALA A 508 -10.76 38.86 -11.32
N LYS A 509 -11.77 39.42 -12.01
CA LYS A 509 -11.79 40.85 -12.38
C LYS A 509 -11.85 41.75 -11.16
N TRP A 510 -12.70 41.46 -10.17
CA TRP A 510 -12.81 42.25 -8.96
C TRP A 510 -11.54 42.22 -8.12
N ARG A 511 -10.92 41.04 -7.97
CA ARG A 511 -9.63 40.89 -7.31
C ARG A 511 -8.54 41.70 -8.00
N LYS A 512 -8.47 41.66 -9.35
CA LYS A 512 -7.49 42.44 -10.12
C LYS A 512 -7.70 43.96 -9.99
N ALA A 513 -8.96 44.38 -9.84
CA ALA A 513 -9.31 45.78 -9.62
C ALA A 513 -9.15 46.24 -8.16
N GLY A 514 -8.83 45.34 -7.21
CA GLY A 514 -8.61 45.67 -5.80
C GLY A 514 -9.88 45.83 -4.97
N TYR A 515 -11.01 45.28 -5.40
CA TYR A 515 -12.26 45.31 -4.64
C TYR A 515 -12.38 44.20 -3.58
N LEU A 516 -11.50 43.19 -3.63
CA LEU A 516 -11.48 41.99 -2.78
C LEU A 516 -10.13 41.81 -2.10
#